data_AF-A0A2D9SNN2-F1
#
_entry.id   AF-A0A2D9SNN2-F1
#
_cell.length_a   1.000
_cell.length_b   1.000
_cell.length_c   1.000
_cell.angle_alpha   90.00
_cell.angle_beta   90.00
_cell.angle_gamma   90.00
#
_symmetry.space_group_name_H-M   'P 1'
#
loop_
_entity.id
_entity.type
_entity.pdbx_description
1 polymer ?
#
loop_
_entity_poly.entity_id
_entity_poly.type
_entity_poly.pdbx_seq_one_letter_code
_entity_poly.pdbx_strand_id
1 'polypeptide(L)'
;MLAIDENLRLTAWEIDLQFKDNPSNYGWISILLHWLTACIVLTLWFIADSASILDTQQEQRQQISLHISIAVIAYLFLWLRIGWRIKSGHPRLDNQSDLDHKVAKLAHALLLLAMAVLLLTGPLVVWSGGHEIEVFG
;
A
#
# COMPACT_ATOMS: atom_id res chain seq x y z
N MET A 1 -38.44 -39.09 -6.45
CA MET A 1 -38.24 -37.91 -7.34
C MET A 1 -38.04 -36.71 -6.43
N LEU A 2 -36.81 -36.43 -6.03
CA LEU A 2 -36.47 -35.35 -5.09
C LEU A 2 -36.48 -34.02 -5.86
N ALA A 3 -37.44 -33.15 -5.55
CA ALA A 3 -37.44 -31.77 -5.99
C ALA A 3 -36.34 -31.05 -5.21
N ILE A 4 -35.16 -30.94 -5.81
CA ILE A 4 -34.08 -30.08 -5.32
C ILE A 4 -34.59 -28.65 -5.55
N ASP A 5 -34.82 -27.92 -4.46
CA ASP A 5 -35.23 -26.53 -4.46
C ASP A 5 -34.24 -25.67 -5.28
N GLU A 6 -34.71 -25.17 -6.43
CA GLU A 6 -33.90 -24.32 -7.33
C GLU A 6 -33.44 -23.03 -6.63
N ASN A 7 -34.11 -22.58 -5.57
CA ASN A 7 -33.76 -21.36 -4.85
C ASN A 7 -32.52 -21.54 -3.95
N LEU A 8 -32.22 -22.76 -3.50
CA LEU A 8 -31.03 -23.08 -2.70
C LEU A 8 -29.73 -23.05 -3.52
N ARG A 9 -29.82 -23.04 -4.86
CA ARG A 9 -28.66 -22.92 -5.77
C ARG A 9 -28.32 -21.48 -6.16
N LEU A 10 -29.24 -20.52 -5.97
CA LEU A 10 -29.07 -19.15 -6.46
C LEU A 10 -28.33 -18.23 -5.47
N THR A 11 -28.24 -18.61 -4.18
CA THR A 11 -27.55 -17.82 -3.15
C THR A 11 -26.13 -18.30 -2.85
N ALA A 12 -25.72 -19.45 -3.39
CA ALA A 12 -24.40 -20.05 -3.11
C ALA A 12 -23.23 -19.35 -3.81
N TRP A 13 -23.47 -18.38 -4.69
CA TRP A 13 -22.45 -17.69 -5.49
C TRP A 13 -22.70 -16.18 -5.62
N GLU A 14 -23.57 -15.58 -4.79
CA GLU A 14 -23.72 -14.13 -4.76
C GLU A 14 -22.43 -13.54 -4.16
N ILE A 15 -21.48 -13.19 -5.03
CA ILE A 15 -20.27 -12.46 -4.65
C ILE A 15 -20.75 -11.08 -4.24
N ASP A 16 -21.06 -10.92 -2.96
CA ASP A 16 -21.45 -9.66 -2.38
C ASP A 16 -20.21 -8.75 -2.38
N LEU A 17 -20.00 -8.05 -3.50
CA LEU A 17 -18.87 -7.18 -3.75
C LEU A 17 -18.98 -5.94 -2.85
N GLN A 18 -18.56 -6.07 -1.59
CA GLN A 18 -18.51 -4.96 -0.66
C GLN A 18 -17.39 -4.00 -1.06
N PHE A 19 -17.75 -2.90 -1.73
CA PHE A 19 -16.78 -1.91 -2.21
C PHE A 19 -16.12 -1.10 -1.07
N LYS A 20 -16.87 -0.81 0.00
CA LYS A 20 -16.43 0.00 1.15
C LYS A 20 -16.25 -0.86 2.40
N ASP A 21 -15.35 -0.44 3.28
CA ASP A 21 -15.11 -1.09 4.56
C ASP A 21 -16.38 -1.12 5.43
N ASN A 22 -16.62 -2.27 6.07
CA ASN A 22 -17.67 -2.51 7.07
C ASN A 22 -16.97 -2.77 8.43
N PRO A 23 -17.56 -2.42 9.59
CA PRO A 23 -17.02 -2.75 10.91
C PRO A 23 -16.47 -4.17 11.09
N SER A 24 -16.98 -5.17 10.36
CA SER A 24 -16.52 -6.57 10.42
C SER A 24 -15.60 -7.00 9.26
N ASN A 25 -15.52 -6.26 8.14
CA ASN A 25 -14.78 -6.71 6.95
C ASN A 25 -14.14 -5.55 6.17
N TYR A 26 -12.98 -5.82 5.55
CA TYR A 26 -12.36 -4.89 4.61
C TYR A 26 -13.07 -4.93 3.26
N GLY A 27 -13.39 -3.76 2.71
CA GLY A 27 -13.96 -3.62 1.38
C GLY A 27 -12.89 -3.76 0.29
N TRP A 28 -13.34 -4.06 -0.93
CA TRP A 28 -12.47 -4.25 -2.10
C TRP A 28 -11.56 -3.04 -2.37
N ILE A 29 -12.02 -1.80 -2.14
CA ILE A 29 -11.18 -0.61 -2.31
C ILE A 29 -9.98 -0.65 -1.36
N SER A 30 -10.19 -1.04 -0.10
CA SER A 30 -9.11 -1.11 0.89
C SER A 30 -8.12 -2.22 0.57
N ILE A 31 -8.60 -3.36 0.07
CA ILE A 31 -7.79 -4.49 -0.38
C ILE A 31 -6.95 -4.10 -1.60
N LEU A 32 -7.58 -3.52 -2.63
CA LEU A 32 -6.88 -3.08 -3.85
C LEU A 32 -5.82 -2.03 -3.55
N LEU A 33 -6.17 -1.00 -2.76
CA LEU A 33 -5.20 0.03 -2.35
C LEU A 33 -4.05 -0.57 -1.54
N HIS A 34 -4.31 -1.59 -0.71
CA HIS A 34 -3.26 -2.27 0.05
C HIS A 34 -2.28 -3.00 -0.86
N TRP A 35 -2.77 -3.87 -1.74
CA TRP A 35 -1.92 -4.65 -2.63
C TRP A 35 -1.20 -3.79 -3.65
N LEU A 36 -1.86 -2.76 -4.19
CA LEU A 36 -1.21 -1.78 -5.07
C LEU A 36 -0.06 -1.08 -4.33
N THR A 37 -0.29 -0.65 -3.09
CA THR A 37 0.76 -0.05 -2.25
C THR A 37 1.90 -1.01 -1.99
N ALA A 38 1.60 -2.27 -1.65
CA ALA A 38 2.63 -3.28 -1.38
C ALA A 38 3.50 -3.53 -2.62
N CYS A 39 2.90 -3.68 -3.80
CA CYS A 39 3.63 -3.84 -5.06
C CYS A 39 4.53 -2.63 -5.33
N ILE A 40 4.00 -1.41 -5.20
CA ILE A 40 4.76 -0.16 -5.40
C ILE A 40 5.97 -0.09 -4.48
N VAL A 41 5.77 -0.32 -3.18
CA VAL A 41 6.85 -0.24 -2.18
C VAL A 41 7.93 -1.28 -2.46
N LEU A 42 7.54 -2.51 -2.81
CA LEU A 42 8.50 -3.56 -3.16
C LEU A 42 9.28 -3.20 -4.44
N THR A 43 8.62 -2.73 -5.49
CA THR A 43 9.28 -2.28 -6.72
C THR A 43 10.30 -1.17 -6.44
N LEU A 44 9.89 -0.14 -5.68
CA LEU A 44 10.80 0.96 -5.31
C LEU A 44 11.99 0.48 -4.49
N TRP A 45 11.77 -0.44 -3.55
CA TRP A 45 12.84 -1.05 -2.76
C TRP A 45 13.83 -1.82 -3.63
N PHE A 46 13.36 -2.69 -4.53
CA PHE A 46 14.25 -3.44 -5.43
C PHE A 46 15.07 -2.54 -6.35
N ILE A 47 14.49 -1.47 -6.89
CA ILE A 47 15.23 -0.51 -7.73
C ILE A 47 16.32 0.18 -6.91
N ALA A 48 15.98 0.67 -5.72
CA ALA A 48 16.95 1.33 -4.84
C ALA A 48 18.08 0.38 -4.42
N ASP A 49 17.74 -0.86 -4.05
CA ASP A 49 18.71 -1.89 -3.68
C ASP A 49 19.62 -2.25 -4.87
N SER A 50 19.06 -2.36 -6.08
CA SER A 50 19.82 -2.64 -7.30
C SER A 50 20.87 -1.56 -7.61
N ALA A 51 20.67 -0.32 -7.14
CA ALA A 51 21.67 0.72 -7.34
C ALA A 51 22.95 0.45 -6.54
N SER A 52 22.87 -0.28 -5.42
CA SER A 52 24.03 -0.56 -4.55
C SER A 52 25.04 -1.55 -5.15
N ILE A 53 24.63 -2.34 -6.14
CA ILE A 53 25.46 -3.37 -6.79
C ILE A 53 26.07 -2.90 -8.12
N LEU A 54 25.84 -1.65 -8.53
CA LEU A 54 26.35 -1.11 -9.80
C LEU A 54 27.74 -0.51 -9.63
N ASP A 55 28.61 -0.76 -10.61
CA ASP A 55 30.03 -0.40 -10.54
C ASP A 55 30.29 1.08 -10.87
N THR A 56 29.44 1.71 -11.69
CA THR A 56 29.67 3.08 -12.14
C THR A 56 28.72 4.08 -11.49
N GLN A 57 29.25 5.26 -11.15
CA GLN A 57 28.45 6.37 -10.64
C GLN A 57 27.33 6.80 -11.61
N GLN A 58 27.53 6.63 -12.91
CA GLN A 58 26.53 6.98 -13.92
C GLN A 58 25.34 6.02 -13.90
N GLU A 59 25.59 4.71 -13.87
CA GLU A 59 24.51 3.71 -13.79
C GLU A 59 23.75 3.81 -12.46
N GLN A 60 24.46 4.07 -11.36
CA GLN A 60 23.82 4.34 -10.06
C GLN A 60 22.87 5.53 -10.13
N ARG A 61 23.30 6.65 -10.73
CA ARG A 61 22.44 7.84 -10.93
C ARG A 61 21.22 7.54 -11.79
N GLN A 62 21.38 6.73 -12.84
CA GLN A 62 20.26 6.32 -13.69
C GLN A 62 19.23 5.46 -12.92
N GLN A 63 19.69 4.52 -12.09
CA GLN A 63 18.77 3.74 -11.25
C GLN A 63 18.06 4.60 -10.20
N ILE A 64 18.78 5.54 -9.59
CA ILE A 64 18.18 6.49 -8.64
C ILE A 64 17.16 7.39 -9.35
N SER A 65 17.44 7.85 -10.56
CA SER A 65 16.48 8.61 -11.38
C SER A 65 15.21 7.79 -11.63
N LEU A 66 15.34 6.53 -12.06
CA LEU A 66 14.21 5.61 -12.25
C LEU A 66 13.40 5.42 -10.95
N HIS A 67 14.08 5.24 -9.82
CA HIS A 67 13.43 5.16 -8.51
C HIS A 67 12.60 6.42 -8.21
N ILE A 68 13.17 7.61 -8.44
CA ILE A 68 12.49 8.89 -8.22
C ILE A 68 11.29 9.04 -9.16
N SER A 69 11.42 8.70 -10.45
CA SER A 69 10.33 8.75 -11.43
C SER A 69 9.11 7.94 -10.98
N ILE A 70 9.35 6.68 -10.59
CA ILE A 70 8.29 5.79 -10.11
C ILE A 70 7.76 6.28 -8.77
N ALA A 71 8.61 6.80 -7.89
CA ALA A 71 8.22 7.33 -6.58
C ALA A 71 7.28 8.54 -6.71
N VAL A 72 7.49 9.42 -7.68
CA VAL A 72 6.60 10.57 -7.93
C VAL A 72 5.20 10.12 -8.37
N ILE A 73 5.11 9.13 -9.24
CA ILE A 73 3.80 8.56 -9.65
C ILE A 73 3.14 7.85 -8.47
N ALA A 74 3.92 7.07 -7.71
CA ALA A 74 3.49 6.36 -6.51
C ALA A 74 2.99 7.31 -5.41
N TYR A 75 3.55 8.52 -5.32
CA TYR A 75 3.28 9.48 -4.26
C TYR A 75 1.79 9.69 -4.04
N LEU A 76 1.02 9.88 -5.12
CA LEU A 76 -0.43 10.07 -5.06
C LEU A 76 -1.15 8.85 -4.46
N PHE A 77 -0.78 7.63 -4.88
CA PHE A 77 -1.40 6.40 -4.40
C PHE A 77 -1.07 6.14 -2.92
N LEU A 78 0.16 6.43 -2.49
CA LEU A 78 0.60 6.25 -1.11
C LEU A 78 -0.09 7.26 -0.17
N TRP A 79 -0.26 8.51 -0.59
CA TRP A 79 -1.08 9.49 0.16
C TRP A 79 -2.55 9.10 0.22
N LEU A 80 -3.13 8.65 -0.90
CA LEU A 80 -4.50 8.17 -0.94
C LEU A 80 -4.68 6.98 0.02
N ARG A 81 -3.73 6.06 0.07
CA ARG A 81 -3.73 4.92 0.99
C ARG A 81 -3.72 5.37 2.45
N ILE A 82 -2.84 6.32 2.80
CA ILE A 82 -2.77 6.87 4.17
C ILE A 82 -4.10 7.56 4.53
N GLY A 83 -4.60 8.43 3.66
CA GLY A 83 -5.85 9.14 3.87
C GLY A 83 -7.06 8.20 3.99
N TRP A 84 -7.15 7.18 3.13
CA TRP A 84 -8.19 6.16 3.19
C TRP A 84 -8.16 5.42 4.52
N ARG A 85 -6.97 5.06 5.00
CA ARG A 85 -6.82 4.32 6.26
C ARG A 85 -7.19 5.14 7.48
N ILE A 86 -6.85 6.44 7.48
CA ILE A 86 -7.27 7.39 8.53
C ILE A 86 -8.80 7.53 8.53
N LYS A 87 -9.44 7.60 7.36
CA LYS A 87 -10.88 7.78 7.22
C LYS A 87 -11.70 6.53 7.54
N SER A 88 -11.28 5.36 7.09
CA SER A 88 -12.03 4.11 7.27
C SER A 88 -11.95 3.54 8.68
N GLY A 89 -10.91 3.88 9.45
CA GLY A 89 -10.71 3.31 10.81
C GLY A 89 -10.40 1.81 10.79
N HIS A 90 -10.04 1.25 11.95
CA HIS A 90 -9.72 -0.18 12.12
C HIS A 90 -10.95 -1.02 12.46
N PRO A 91 -11.43 -1.88 11.53
CA PRO A 91 -12.52 -2.79 11.84
C PRO A 91 -12.07 -3.76 12.94
N ARG A 92 -13.00 -4.12 13.82
CA ARG A 92 -12.78 -5.13 14.85
C ARG A 92 -13.50 -6.38 14.39
N LEU A 93 -12.75 -7.46 14.20
CA LEU A 93 -13.32 -8.75 13.82
C LEU A 93 -14.08 -9.34 15.01
N ASP A 94 -15.24 -9.95 14.74
CA ASP A 94 -15.97 -10.73 15.73
C ASP A 94 -15.09 -11.91 16.19
N ASN A 95 -15.04 -12.18 17.51
CA ASN A 95 -14.11 -13.11 18.19
C ASN A 95 -12.62 -12.71 18.25
N GLN A 96 -12.22 -11.49 17.87
CA GLN A 96 -10.83 -11.05 18.07
C GLN A 96 -10.54 -10.67 19.53
N SER A 97 -9.49 -11.27 20.11
CA SER A 97 -8.96 -10.88 21.43
C SER A 97 -8.57 -9.40 21.45
N ASP A 98 -8.78 -8.73 22.58
CA ASP A 98 -8.39 -7.32 22.76
C ASP A 98 -6.88 -7.09 22.54
N LEU A 99 -6.05 -8.10 22.85
CA LEU A 99 -4.61 -8.04 22.60
C LEU A 99 -4.30 -8.08 21.10
N ASP A 100 -4.88 -9.03 20.37
CA ASP A 100 -4.67 -9.18 18.92
C ASP A 100 -5.13 -7.93 18.17
N HIS A 101 -6.26 -7.36 18.57
CA HIS A 101 -6.76 -6.11 17.98
C HIS A 101 -5.79 -4.94 18.21
N LYS A 102 -5.25 -4.79 19.43
CA LYS A 102 -4.28 -3.74 19.75
C LYS A 102 -2.98 -3.91 18.98
N VAL A 103 -2.44 -5.12 18.89
CA VAL A 103 -1.21 -5.41 18.15
C VAL A 103 -1.42 -5.13 16.66
N ALA A 104 -2.53 -5.61 16.08
CA ALA A 104 -2.84 -5.34 14.68
C ALA A 104 -2.94 -3.83 14.40
N LYS A 105 -3.64 -3.09 15.26
CA LYS A 105 -3.78 -1.64 15.12
C LYS A 105 -2.43 -0.93 15.25
N LEU A 106 -1.59 -1.33 16.19
CA LEU A 106 -0.26 -0.76 16.39
C LEU A 106 0.65 -1.04 15.19
N ALA A 107 0.67 -2.29 14.70
CA ALA A 107 1.45 -2.66 13.52
C ALA A 107 1.04 -1.83 12.30
N HIS A 108 -0.27 -1.67 12.05
CA HIS A 108 -0.75 -0.83 10.95
C HIS A 108 -0.38 0.64 11.15
N ALA A 109 -0.48 1.17 12.37
CA ALA A 109 -0.09 2.54 12.67
C ALA A 109 1.41 2.77 12.42
N LEU A 110 2.27 1.84 12.84
CA LEU A 110 3.71 1.90 12.61
C LEU A 110 4.04 1.84 11.12
N LEU A 111 3.38 0.98 10.35
CA LEU A 111 3.59 0.89 8.90
C LEU A 111 3.16 2.18 8.18
N LEU A 112 2.02 2.79 8.57
CA LEU A 112 1.59 4.08 8.02
C LEU A 112 2.58 5.19 8.36
N LEU A 113 3.10 5.21 9.60
CA LEU A 113 4.10 6.17 10.02
C LEU A 113 5.40 5.99 9.23
N ALA A 114 5.89 4.76 9.09
CA ALA A 114 7.07 4.45 8.30
C ALA A 114 6.91 4.90 6.84
N MET A 115 5.74 4.64 6.24
CA MET A 115 5.42 5.14 4.89
C MET A 115 5.45 6.67 4.83
N ALA A 116 4.84 7.36 5.79
CA ALA A 116 4.85 8.82 5.83
C ALA A 116 6.29 9.36 5.95
N VAL A 117 7.12 8.75 6.79
CA VAL A 117 8.55 9.11 6.91
C VAL A 117 9.28 8.89 5.59
N LEU A 118 9.11 7.75 4.93
CA LEU A 118 9.72 7.48 3.62
C LEU A 118 9.34 8.53 2.57
N LEU A 119 8.05 8.88 2.49
CA LEU A 119 7.56 9.90 1.58
C LEU A 119 8.18 11.28 1.84
N LEU A 120 8.31 11.67 3.11
CA LEU A 120 8.89 12.96 3.47
C LEU A 120 10.41 12.99 3.28
N THR A 121 11.10 11.91 3.65
CA THR A 121 12.57 11.84 3.60
C THR A 121 13.12 11.82 2.18
N GLY A 122 12.44 11.22 1.21
CA GLY A 122 12.90 11.18 -0.18
C GLY A 122 13.22 12.56 -0.76
N PRO A 123 12.23 13.47 -0.89
CA PRO A 123 12.45 14.84 -1.35
C PRO A 123 13.44 15.62 -0.49
N LEU A 124 13.41 15.43 0.84
CA LEU A 124 14.33 16.10 1.76
C LEU A 124 15.80 15.73 1.51
N VAL A 125 16.10 14.46 1.18
CA VAL A 125 17.46 14.03 0.85
C VAL A 125 17.94 14.69 -0.44
N VAL A 126 17.10 14.77 -1.46
CA VAL A 126 17.46 15.42 -2.74
C VAL A 126 17.70 16.92 -2.55
N TRP A 127 16.78 17.60 -1.85
CA TRP A 127 16.87 19.04 -1.60
C TRP A 127 18.03 19.43 -0.68
N SER A 128 18.27 18.66 0.39
CA SER A 128 19.40 18.93 1.30
C SER A 128 20.75 18.69 0.64
N GLY A 129 20.81 17.81 -0.37
CA GLY A 129 22.00 17.62 -1.21
C GLY A 129 22.21 18.73 -2.24
N GLY A 130 21.33 19.72 -2.35
CA GLY A 130 21.42 20.79 -3.36
C GLY A 130 21.20 20.33 -4.79
N HIS A 131 20.59 19.15 -4.99
CA HIS A 131 20.29 18.60 -6.31
C HIS A 131 18.84 18.93 -6.69
N GLU A 132 18.60 19.09 -7.99
CA GLU A 132 17.24 19.21 -8.53
C GLU A 132 16.59 17.82 -8.64
N ILE A 133 15.26 17.77 -8.52
CA ILE A 133 14.51 16.51 -8.70
C ILE A 133 14.25 16.35 -10.20
N GLU A 134 15.04 15.48 -10.84
CA GLU A 134 14.88 15.13 -12.25
C GLU A 134 13.97 13.89 -12.35
N VAL A 135 12.71 14.11 -12.77
CA VAL A 135 11.64 13.10 -12.65
C VAL A 135 11.56 12.17 -13.86
N PHE A 136 12.15 12.52 -15.00
CA PHE A 136 12.08 11.71 -16.24
C PHE A 136 13.41 11.58 -16.98
N GLY A 137 14.52 11.81 -16.26
CA GLY A 137 15.88 11.84 -16.81
C GLY A 137 16.24 13.14 -17.49
#